data_AF-A0A1H1CDA5-F1
#
_entry.id   AF-A0A1H1CDA5-F1
#
_cell.length_a   1.000
_cell.length_b   1.000
_cell.length_c   1.000
_cell.angle_alpha   90.00
_cell.angle_beta   90.00
_cell.angle_gamma   90.00
#
_symmetry.space_group_name_H-M   'P 1'
#
loop_
_entity.id
_entity.type
_entity.pdbx_description
1 polymer ?
#
loop_
_entity_poly.entity_id
_entity_poly.type
_entity_poly.pdbx_seq_one_letter_code
_entity_poly.pdbx_strand_id
1 'polypeptide(L)'
;MTEYSHTMLVRGRYLIVALTDEAQFDPSEVTGYAVLSPTGEKLRYDPSLENARDWADRLIEEENAQRGDPPAPARAVKTAKPRR
;
A
#
# COMPACT_ATOMS: atom_id res chain seq x y z
N MET A 1 -9.04 -17.92 -21.50
CA MET A 1 -9.84 -17.38 -20.39
C MET A 1 -9.41 -15.94 -20.20
N THR A 2 -10.36 -15.03 -20.19
CA THR A 2 -10.11 -13.59 -20.14
C THR A 2 -10.31 -13.17 -18.70
N GLU A 3 -9.24 -12.81 -18.00
CA GLU A 3 -9.36 -12.30 -16.63
C GLU A 3 -9.78 -10.82 -16.70
N TYR A 4 -10.88 -10.48 -16.04
CA TYR A 4 -11.34 -9.11 -15.88
C TYR A 4 -10.95 -8.60 -14.51
N SER A 5 -10.59 -7.31 -14.45
CA SER A 5 -10.21 -6.64 -13.21
C SER A 5 -11.16 -5.50 -12.91
N HIS A 6 -11.69 -5.49 -11.69
CA HIS A 6 -12.67 -4.52 -11.22
C HIS A 6 -12.12 -3.77 -10.02
N THR A 7 -11.97 -2.45 -10.12
CA THR A 7 -11.45 -1.64 -9.02
C THR A 7 -12.41 -1.65 -7.84
N MET A 8 -11.95 -2.19 -6.70
CA MET A 8 -12.72 -2.30 -5.47
C MET A 8 -12.38 -1.18 -4.49
N LEU A 9 -11.08 -0.92 -4.32
CA LEU A 9 -10.60 0.01 -3.29
C LEU A 9 -9.37 0.78 -3.74
N VAL A 10 -9.23 2.01 -3.26
CA VAL A 10 -8.02 2.83 -3.44
C VAL A 10 -7.42 3.10 -2.06
N ARG A 11 -6.16 2.71 -1.87
CA ARG A 11 -5.42 2.87 -0.61
C ARG A 11 -4.14 3.66 -0.85
N GLY A 12 -4.16 4.95 -0.51
CA GLY A 12 -3.05 5.85 -0.76
C GLY A 12 -2.71 5.92 -2.24
N ARG A 13 -1.63 5.27 -2.65
CA ARG A 13 -1.14 5.18 -4.03
C ARG A 13 -1.37 3.81 -4.68
N TYR A 14 -1.88 2.84 -3.92
CA TYR A 14 -2.14 1.49 -4.38
C TYR A 14 -3.62 1.27 -4.67
N LEU A 15 -3.91 0.43 -5.66
CA LEU A 15 -5.26 0.06 -6.07
C LEU A 15 -5.51 -1.39 -5.73
N ILE A 16 -6.68 -1.72 -5.20
CA ILE A 16 -7.09 -3.10 -4.97
C ILE A 16 -8.21 -3.40 -5.96
N VAL A 17 -7.99 -4.41 -6.80
CA VAL A 17 -8.93 -4.86 -7.82
C VAL A 17 -9.40 -6.28 -7.50
N ALA A 18 -10.68 -6.57 -7.73
CA ALA A 18 -11.20 -7.93 -7.78
C ALA A 18 -10.95 -8.52 -9.17
N LEU A 19 -10.60 -9.79 -9.22
CA LEU A 19 -10.41 -10.55 -10.45
C LEU A 19 -11.60 -11.49 -10.66
N THR A 20 -12.16 -11.48 -11.86
CA THR A 20 -13.31 -12.29 -12.28
C THR A 20 -13.02 -12.92 -13.64
N ASP A 21 -13.64 -14.06 -13.95
CA ASP A 21 -13.60 -14.65 -15.31
C ASP A 21 -14.62 -13.98 -16.24
N GLU A 22 -15.62 -13.30 -15.67
CA GLU A 22 -16.67 -12.61 -16.39
C GLU A 22 -16.45 -11.09 -16.45
N ALA A 23 -16.92 -10.47 -17.53
CA ALA A 23 -16.83 -9.03 -17.75
C ALA A 23 -17.76 -8.22 -16.83
N GLN A 24 -18.84 -8.85 -16.36
CA GLN A 24 -19.75 -8.25 -15.40
C GLN A 24 -19.24 -8.57 -14.00
N PHE A 25 -19.10 -7.52 -13.18
CA PHE A 25 -18.67 -7.71 -11.80
C PHE A 25 -19.78 -8.43 -11.01
N ASP A 26 -19.47 -9.65 -10.56
CA ASP A 26 -20.27 -10.38 -9.57
C ASP A 26 -19.39 -10.77 -8.37
N PRO A 27 -19.77 -10.41 -7.13
CA PRO A 27 -18.99 -10.71 -5.94
C PRO A 27 -18.87 -12.22 -5.65
N SER A 28 -19.78 -13.04 -6.17
CA SER A 28 -19.77 -14.50 -6.01
C SER A 28 -18.80 -15.18 -6.97
N GLU A 29 -18.51 -14.53 -8.10
CA GLU A 29 -17.60 -15.01 -9.16
C GLU A 29 -16.16 -14.46 -9.00
N VAL A 30 -15.88 -13.77 -7.89
CA VAL A 30 -14.54 -13.24 -7.60
C VAL A 30 -13.60 -14.41 -7.34
N THR A 31 -12.62 -14.58 -8.23
CA THR A 31 -11.59 -15.61 -8.12
C THR A 31 -10.49 -15.20 -7.15
N GLY A 32 -10.27 -13.89 -6.99
CA GLY A 32 -9.37 -13.33 -6.00
C GLY A 32 -9.21 -11.82 -6.13
N TYR A 33 -8.25 -11.26 -5.39
CA TYR A 33 -7.97 -9.84 -5.32
C TYR A 33 -6.52 -9.58 -5.68
N ALA A 34 -6.26 -8.50 -6.40
CA ALA A 34 -4.91 -8.07 -6.73
C ALA A 34 -4.66 -6.64 -6.24
N VAL A 35 -3.44 -6.42 -5.74
CA VAL A 35 -2.95 -5.09 -5.38
C VAL A 35 -2.11 -4.58 -6.54
N LEU A 36 -2.51 -3.45 -7.10
CA LEU A 36 -1.79 -2.77 -8.17
C LEU A 36 -1.03 -1.56 -7.61
N SER A 37 0.14 -1.33 -8.19
CA SER A 37 0.94 -0.13 -8.00
C SER A 37 0.25 1.10 -8.63
N PRO A 38 0.69 2.33 -8.32
CA PRO A 38 0.19 3.53 -8.99
C PRO A 38 0.46 3.56 -10.51
N THR A 39 1.37 2.73 -11.02
CA THR A 39 1.63 2.56 -12.45
C THR A 39 0.76 1.47 -13.10
N GLY A 40 -0.11 0.82 -12.32
CA GLY A 40 -0.99 -0.26 -12.78
C GLY A 40 -0.31 -1.64 -12.77
N GLU A 41 0.88 -1.77 -12.21
CA GLU A 41 1.57 -3.06 -12.12
C GLU A 41 0.99 -3.93 -11.00
N LYS A 42 0.71 -5.20 -11.28
CA LYS A 42 0.22 -6.15 -10.28
C LYS A 42 1.34 -6.56 -9.33
N LEU A 43 1.32 -6.00 -8.13
CA LEU A 43 2.31 -6.26 -7.09
C LEU A 43 2.03 -7.55 -6.33
N ARG A 44 0.75 -7.86 -6.10
CA ARG A 44 0.35 -9.02 -5.29
C ARG A 44 -1.03 -9.56 -5.70
N TYR A 45 -1.23 -10.85 -5.46
CA TYR A 45 -2.51 -11.55 -5.57
C TYR A 45 -2.82 -12.25 -4.25
N ASP A 46 -4.04 -12.11 -3.76
CA ASP A 46 -4.56 -12.77 -2.57
C ASP A 46 -6.02 -13.21 -2.78
N PRO A 47 -6.43 -14.36 -2.25
CA PRO A 47 -7.82 -14.82 -2.33
C PRO A 47 -8.78 -14.00 -1.45
N SER A 48 -8.27 -13.30 -0.43
CA SER A 48 -9.08 -12.53 0.52
C SER A 48 -8.82 -11.03 0.40
N LEU A 49 -9.91 -10.24 0.26
CA LEU A 49 -9.86 -8.79 0.21
C LEU A 49 -9.17 -8.18 1.44
N GLU A 50 -9.45 -8.74 2.62
CA GLU A 50 -8.87 -8.27 3.89
C GLU A 50 -7.35 -8.43 3.89
N ASN A 51 -6.83 -9.53 3.35
CA ASN A 51 -5.38 -9.78 3.30
C ASN A 51 -4.69 -8.86 2.28
N ALA A 52 -5.31 -8.66 1.11
CA ALA A 52 -4.83 -7.69 0.12
C ALA A 52 -4.81 -6.27 0.71
N ARG A 53 -5.81 -5.93 1.52
CA ARG A 53 -5.90 -4.63 2.19
C ARG A 53 -4.84 -4.46 3.27
N ASP A 54 -4.67 -5.42 4.18
CA ASP A 54 -3.63 -5.39 5.23
C ASP A 54 -2.25 -5.21 4.61
N TRP A 55 -1.97 -5.95 3.53
CA TRP A 55 -0.70 -5.86 2.84
C TRP A 55 -0.47 -4.50 2.19
N ALA A 56 -1.49 -3.93 1.54
CA ALA A 56 -1.39 -2.59 0.95
C ALA A 56 -1.20 -1.51 2.03
N ASP A 57 -1.85 -1.65 3.19
CA ASP A 57 -1.68 -0.74 4.33
C ASP A 57 -0.23 -0.78 4.84
N ARG A 58 0.32 -2.00 5.05
CA ARG A 58 1.73 -2.21 5.43
C ARG A 58 2.71 -1.58 4.46
N LEU A 59 2.49 -1.73 3.15
CA LEU A 59 3.33 -1.11 2.12
C LEU A 59 3.37 0.42 2.25
N ILE A 60 2.22 1.03 2.54
CA ILE A 60 2.12 2.48 2.75
C ILE A 60 2.87 2.87 4.03
N GLU A 61 2.71 2.10 5.11
CA GLU A 61 3.42 2.32 6.37
C GLU A 61 4.94 2.23 6.19
N GLU A 62 5.42 1.18 5.51
CA GLU A 62 6.83 0.98 5.20
C GLU A 62 7.37 2.12 4.31
N GLU A 63 6.66 2.51 3.25
CA GLU A 63 7.12 3.61 2.38
C GLU A 63 7.13 4.96 3.12
N ASN A 64 6.17 5.18 4.03
CA ASN A 64 6.14 6.37 4.87
C ASN A 64 7.28 6.37 5.90
N ALA A 65 7.62 5.22 6.47
CA ALA A 65 8.78 5.07 7.35
C ALA A 65 10.10 5.32 6.59
N GLN A 66 10.21 4.84 5.34
CA GLN A 66 11.38 5.06 4.50
C GLN A 66 11.53 6.52 4.04
N ARG A 67 10.40 7.22 3.83
CA ARG A 67 10.36 8.66 3.51
C ARG A 67 10.51 9.55 4.73
N GLY A 68 10.52 8.99 5.93
CA GLY A 68 10.87 9.69 7.15
C GLY A 68 12.31 10.14 7.07
N ASP A 69 12.50 11.45 6.93
CA ASP A 69 13.70 12.21 7.30
C ASP A 69 14.48 11.50 8.43
N PRO A 70 15.83 11.46 8.37
CA PRO A 70 16.59 11.11 9.57
C PRO A 70 16.07 11.99 10.71
N PRO A 71 15.86 11.46 11.94
CA PRO A 71 15.42 12.29 13.04
C PRO A 71 16.40 13.45 13.11
N ALA A 72 15.90 14.67 12.84
CA ALA A 72 16.72 15.87 12.83
C ALA A 72 17.62 15.79 14.06
N PRO A 73 18.96 15.88 13.92
CA PRO A 73 19.85 15.66 15.04
C PRO A 73 19.38 16.61 16.13
N ALA A 74 18.95 16.03 17.26
CA ALA A 74 18.51 16.79 18.42
C ALA A 74 19.56 17.87 18.61
N ARG A 75 19.15 19.12 18.38
CA ARG A 75 20.03 20.27 18.35
C ARG A 75 20.54 20.39 19.78
N ALA A 76 21.64 19.68 20.06
CA ALA A 76 22.27 19.63 21.36
C ALA A 76 22.62 21.08 21.63
N VAL A 77 21.81 21.65 22.52
CA VAL A 77 21.86 23.02 22.96
C VAL A 77 23.31 23.28 23.31
N LYS A 78 23.91 24.26 22.65
CA LYS A 78 25.27 24.72 22.91
C LYS A 78 25.40 24.91 24.42
N THR A 79 26.06 23.98 25.10
CA THR A 79 26.48 24.16 26.49
C THR A 79 27.57 25.22 26.46
N ALA A 80 27.14 26.46 26.63
CA ALA A 80 27.99 27.59 26.86
C ALA A 80 28.87 27.31 28.09
N LYS A 81 30.17 27.33 27.83
CA LYS A 81 31.26 27.44 28.80
C LYS A 81 30.94 28.49 29.88
N PRO A 82 30.97 28.16 31.19
CA PRO A 82 31.28 29.16 32.19
C PRO A 82 32.80 29.20 32.37
N ARG A 83 33.40 30.33 32.00
CA ARG A 83 34.70 30.74 32.52
C ARG A 83 34.46 31.26 33.94
N ARG A 84 35.06 30.64 34.95
CA ARG A 84 35.54 31.32 36.16
C ARG A 84 36.54 30.45 36.89
#